data_AF-A0A3S4KRR9-F1
#
_entry.id   AF-A0A3S4KRR9-F1
#
_cell.length_a   1.000
_cell.length_b   1.000
_cell.length_c   1.000
_cell.angle_alpha   90.00
_cell.angle_beta   90.00
_cell.angle_gamma   90.00
#
_symmetry.space_group_name_H-M   'P 1'
#
loop_
_entity.id
_entity.type
_entity.pdbx_description
1 polymer ?
#
loop_
_entity_poly.entity_id
_entity_poly.type
_entity_poly.pdbx_seq_one_letter_code
_entity_poly.pdbx_strand_id
1 'polypeptide(L)'
;MTVKKLSKRHGAVSVMQYRDDGYLPEALLNYLVRLGWSHGDQEIFTREEMIKYFTLNAVSKSASAFNTDKLLWLNHHYINALPPEYVATHLQWHIEQENIDTRNGPQLADLVKLLGERCKTLKEMAQSCRYFYEDFAEFDADAAKKTSAPSSASAAGSGS
;
A
#
# COMPACT_ATOMS: atom_id res chain seq x y z
N MET A 1 -20.02 -2.48 -20.16
CA MET A 1 -18.76 -2.31 -19.41
C MET A 1 -17.69 -3.15 -20.09
N THR A 2 -16.65 -2.51 -20.62
CA THR A 2 -15.67 -3.15 -21.51
C THR A 2 -14.51 -3.72 -20.70
N VAL A 3 -14.42 -5.05 -20.59
CA VAL A 3 -13.27 -5.74 -20.00
C VAL A 3 -12.07 -5.54 -20.95
N LYS A 4 -11.09 -4.72 -20.52
CA LYS A 4 -9.87 -4.47 -21.28
C LYS A 4 -8.98 -5.72 -21.25
N LYS A 5 -8.82 -6.35 -22.40
CA LYS A 5 -7.91 -7.49 -22.61
C LYS A 5 -6.45 -7.01 -22.50
N LEU A 6 -5.65 -7.74 -21.73
CA LEU A 6 -4.23 -7.49 -21.50
C LEU A 6 -3.45 -7.64 -22.82
N SER A 7 -3.28 -6.56 -23.57
CA SER A 7 -2.33 -6.50 -24.69
C SER A 7 -1.09 -5.73 -24.26
N LYS A 8 0.07 -6.14 -24.80
CA LYS A 8 1.47 -5.80 -24.47
C LYS A 8 1.85 -4.30 -24.44
N ARG A 9 0.90 -3.38 -24.37
CA ARG A 9 1.17 -1.93 -24.37
C ARG A 9 0.60 -1.17 -23.16
N HIS A 10 -0.18 -1.80 -22.27
CA HIS A 10 -0.72 -1.12 -21.08
C HIS A 10 -0.84 -2.00 -19.81
N GLY A 11 -0.36 -3.25 -19.78
CA GLY A 11 -0.76 -4.18 -18.71
C GLY A 11 0.23 -5.28 -18.31
N ALA A 12 1.45 -5.30 -18.85
CA ALA A 12 2.48 -6.17 -18.29
C ALA A 12 3.13 -5.46 -17.09
N VAL A 13 2.35 -5.27 -16.01
CA VAL A 13 2.94 -4.93 -14.71
C VAL A 13 3.74 -6.17 -14.32
N SER A 14 5.07 -6.05 -14.35
CA SER A 14 5.93 -7.14 -13.92
C SER A 14 5.68 -7.40 -12.44
N VAL A 15 5.91 -8.64 -11.99
CA VAL A 15 5.87 -8.95 -10.55
C VAL A 15 6.80 -8.02 -9.77
N MET A 16 7.92 -7.63 -10.39
CA MET A 16 8.87 -6.66 -9.83
C MET A 16 8.24 -5.29 -9.60
N GLN A 17 7.42 -4.79 -10.54
CA GLN A 17 6.75 -3.50 -10.37
C GLN A 17 5.81 -3.49 -9.16
N TYR A 18 5.07 -4.58 -8.91
CA TYR A 18 4.22 -4.67 -7.70
C TYR A 18 5.06 -4.63 -6.41
N ARG A 19 6.21 -5.30 -6.39
CA ARG A 19 7.14 -5.16 -5.26
C ARG A 19 7.62 -3.71 -5.11
N ASP A 20 8.06 -3.10 -6.21
CA ASP A 20 8.60 -1.74 -6.20
C ASP A 20 7.53 -0.69 -5.80
N ASP A 21 6.25 -0.96 -6.09
CA ASP A 21 5.10 -0.18 -5.66
C ASP A 21 4.68 -0.44 -4.20
N GLY A 22 5.29 -1.42 -3.53
CA GLY A 22 5.08 -1.70 -2.11
C GLY A 22 3.89 -2.58 -1.78
N TYR A 23 3.57 -3.52 -2.68
CA TYR A 23 2.60 -4.58 -2.44
C TYR A 23 3.26 -5.80 -1.77
N LEU A 24 2.64 -6.29 -0.70
CA LEU A 24 3.02 -7.53 -0.03
C LEU A 24 2.73 -8.75 -0.92
N PRO A 25 3.56 -9.80 -0.82
CA PRO A 25 3.38 -11.01 -1.64
C PRO A 25 2.06 -11.72 -1.35
N GLU A 26 1.56 -11.70 -0.11
CA GLU A 26 0.27 -12.29 0.27
C GLU A 26 -0.90 -11.59 -0.42
N ALA A 27 -0.87 -10.25 -0.43
CA ALA A 27 -1.89 -9.44 -1.07
C ALA A 27 -1.93 -9.70 -2.58
N LEU A 28 -0.76 -9.73 -3.22
CA LEU A 28 -0.65 -10.00 -4.64
C LEU A 28 -1.11 -11.44 -4.97
N LEU A 29 -0.69 -12.43 -4.19
CA LEU A 29 -1.09 -13.82 -4.40
C LEU A 29 -2.60 -14.02 -4.23
N ASN A 30 -3.18 -13.49 -3.15
CA ASN A 30 -4.62 -13.50 -2.91
C ASN A 30 -5.38 -12.84 -4.06
N TYR A 31 -4.88 -11.70 -4.54
CA TYR A 31 -5.51 -11.00 -5.65
C TYR A 31 -5.48 -11.83 -6.94
N LEU A 32 -4.31 -12.37 -7.30
CA LEU A 32 -4.11 -13.14 -8.53
C LEU A 32 -4.93 -14.43 -8.54
N VAL A 33 -4.97 -15.18 -7.43
CA VAL A 33 -5.80 -16.40 -7.36
C VAL A 33 -7.28 -16.05 -7.53
N ARG A 34 -7.74 -14.93 -6.97
CA ARG A 34 -9.13 -14.46 -7.05
C ARG A 34 -9.56 -13.97 -8.43
N LEU A 35 -8.64 -13.78 -9.38
CA LEU A 35 -8.98 -13.44 -10.76
C LEU A 35 -9.56 -14.63 -11.54
N GLY A 36 -9.25 -15.86 -11.13
CA GLY A 36 -9.70 -17.07 -11.81
C GLY A 36 -10.44 -18.06 -10.92
N TRP A 37 -10.34 -17.92 -9.60
CA TRP A 37 -10.88 -18.85 -8.62
C TRP A 37 -11.71 -18.11 -7.56
N SER A 38 -12.77 -18.77 -7.07
CA SER A 38 -13.60 -18.27 -5.98
C SER A 38 -13.91 -19.39 -4.97
N HIS A 39 -14.19 -18.98 -3.73
CA HIS A 39 -14.63 -19.87 -2.66
C HIS A 39 -15.71 -19.17 -1.83
N GLY A 40 -16.97 -19.38 -2.21
CA GLY A 40 -18.09 -18.61 -1.65
C GLY A 40 -17.85 -17.10 -1.73
N ASP A 41 -18.14 -16.40 -0.64
CA ASP A 41 -17.98 -14.95 -0.51
C ASP A 41 -16.65 -14.53 0.15
N GLN A 42 -15.81 -15.48 0.56
CA GLN A 42 -14.53 -15.17 1.23
C GLN A 42 -13.58 -14.46 0.26
N GLU A 43 -13.07 -13.28 0.62
CA GLU A 43 -12.17 -12.49 -0.25
C GLU A 43 -10.71 -12.50 0.20
N ILE A 44 -10.47 -12.76 1.48
CA ILE A 44 -9.17 -12.77 2.13
C ILE A 44 -8.78 -14.23 2.43
N PHE A 45 -7.59 -14.64 2.02
CA PHE A 45 -7.11 -16.01 2.19
C PHE A 45 -5.65 -16.05 2.63
N THR A 46 -5.37 -16.81 3.68
CA THR A 46 -3.98 -17.22 3.93
C THR A 46 -3.49 -18.15 2.83
N ARG A 47 -2.17 -18.31 2.72
CA ARG A 47 -1.58 -19.25 1.76
C ARG A 47 -2.05 -20.68 2.03
N GLU A 48 -2.21 -21.05 3.29
CA GLU A 48 -2.69 -22.36 3.73
C GLU A 48 -4.15 -22.58 3.29
N GLU A 49 -5.00 -21.56 3.44
CA GLU A 49 -6.39 -21.61 2.97
C GLU A 49 -6.47 -21.73 1.44
N MET A 50 -5.64 -20.98 0.70
CA MET A 50 -5.57 -21.13 -0.75
C MET A 50 -5.22 -22.56 -1.14
N ILE A 51 -4.21 -23.17 -0.51
CA ILE A 51 -3.83 -24.56 -0.79
C ILE A 51 -4.96 -25.53 -0.45
N LYS A 52 -5.63 -25.33 0.68
CA LYS A 52 -6.70 -26.22 1.17
C LYS A 52 -7.96 -26.16 0.32
N TYR A 53 -8.36 -24.97 -0.14
CA TYR A 53 -9.64 -24.75 -0.81
C TYR A 53 -9.54 -24.74 -2.34
N PHE A 54 -8.33 -24.69 -2.91
CA PHE A 54 -8.15 -24.66 -4.34
C PHE A 54 -8.64 -25.95 -5.00
N THR A 55 -9.56 -25.81 -5.95
CA THR A 55 -10.07 -26.92 -6.77
C THR A 55 -10.28 -26.44 -8.20
N LEU A 56 -10.04 -27.32 -9.18
CA LEU A 56 -10.20 -27.00 -10.60
C LEU A 56 -11.65 -26.67 -10.98
N ASN A 57 -12.63 -27.24 -10.28
CA ASN A 57 -14.06 -26.99 -10.52
C ASN A 57 -14.48 -25.54 -10.19
N ALA A 58 -13.77 -24.89 -9.28
CA ALA A 58 -14.00 -23.50 -8.88
C ALA A 58 -13.23 -22.49 -9.75
N VAL A 59 -12.49 -22.96 -10.77
CA VAL A 59 -11.79 -22.08 -11.72
C VAL A 59 -12.75 -21.67 -12.83
N SER A 60 -12.99 -20.36 -12.95
CA SER A 60 -13.88 -19.81 -13.97
C SER A 60 -13.11 -19.35 -15.22
N LYS A 61 -13.76 -19.43 -16.38
CA LYS A 61 -13.23 -18.91 -17.65
C LYS A 61 -13.48 -17.40 -17.83
N SER A 62 -14.06 -16.72 -16.85
CA SER A 62 -14.38 -15.30 -17.00
C SER A 62 -13.10 -14.47 -16.96
N ALA A 63 -13.01 -13.49 -17.86
CA ALA A 63 -11.95 -12.51 -17.83
C ALA A 63 -12.23 -11.55 -16.67
N SER A 64 -11.67 -11.82 -15.49
CA SER A 64 -11.70 -10.85 -14.40
C SER A 64 -10.96 -9.59 -14.84
N ALA A 65 -11.66 -8.46 -14.82
CA ALA A 65 -11.03 -7.16 -15.04
C ALA A 65 -10.10 -6.87 -13.86
N PHE A 66 -8.88 -6.42 -14.17
CA PHE A 66 -7.96 -5.93 -13.15
C PHE A 66 -8.58 -4.73 -12.45
N ASN A 67 -8.86 -4.89 -11.16
CA ASN A 67 -9.26 -3.84 -10.24
C ASN A 67 -8.09 -3.55 -9.29
N THR A 68 -7.39 -2.44 -9.51
CA THR A 68 -6.24 -2.02 -8.68
C THR A 68 -6.67 -1.56 -7.29
N ASP A 69 -7.85 -0.96 -7.14
CA ASP A 69 -8.38 -0.54 -5.84
C ASP A 69 -8.60 -1.73 -4.91
N LYS A 70 -9.04 -2.87 -5.48
CA LYS A 70 -9.18 -4.12 -4.74
C LYS A 70 -7.83 -4.68 -4.28
N LEU A 71 -6.82 -4.65 -5.15
CA LEU A 71 -5.47 -5.07 -4.75
C LEU A 71 -4.92 -4.16 -3.65
N LEU A 72 -5.14 -2.85 -3.75
CA LEU A 72 -4.71 -1.89 -2.73
C LEU A 72 -5.42 -2.12 -1.39
N TRP A 73 -6.72 -2.41 -1.41
CA TRP A 73 -7.48 -2.78 -0.21
C TRP A 73 -6.97 -4.07 0.42
N LEU A 74 -6.70 -5.12 -0.37
CA LEU A 74 -6.08 -6.35 0.12
C LEU A 74 -4.71 -6.05 0.74
N ASN A 75 -3.90 -5.23 0.10
CA ASN A 75 -2.57 -4.89 0.59
C ASN A 75 -2.62 -4.19 1.95
N HIS A 76 -3.50 -3.21 2.08
CA HIS A 76 -3.75 -2.53 3.35
C HIS A 76 -4.20 -3.51 4.43
N HIS A 77 -5.08 -4.46 4.10
CA HIS A 77 -5.46 -5.53 5.03
C HIS A 77 -4.24 -6.34 5.49
N TYR A 78 -3.42 -6.85 4.57
CA TYR A 78 -2.26 -7.68 4.92
C TYR A 78 -1.18 -6.93 5.70
N ILE A 79 -0.96 -5.63 5.42
CA ILE A 79 -0.06 -4.78 6.21
C ILE A 79 -0.47 -4.77 7.69
N ASN A 80 -1.77 -4.73 7.96
CA ASN A 80 -2.30 -4.63 9.33
C ASN A 80 -2.55 -5.99 10.00
N ALA A 81 -2.74 -7.06 9.22
CA ALA A 81 -3.09 -8.38 9.74
C ALA A 81 -1.88 -9.30 9.98
N LEU A 82 -0.79 -9.10 9.24
CA LEU A 82 0.42 -9.92 9.36
C LEU A 82 1.29 -9.49 10.56
N PRO A 83 2.17 -10.37 11.07
CA PRO A 83 3.12 -10.01 12.11
C PRO A 83 3.95 -8.78 11.70
N PRO A 84 4.02 -7.71 12.52
CA PRO A 84 4.73 -6.49 12.16
C PRO A 84 6.21 -6.70 11.86
N GLU A 85 6.85 -7.66 12.54
CA GLU A 85 8.23 -8.04 12.31
C GLU A 85 8.43 -8.62 10.91
N TYR A 86 7.46 -9.41 10.43
CA TYR A 86 7.47 -9.94 9.08
C TYR A 86 7.27 -8.83 8.04
N VAL A 87 6.27 -7.96 8.22
CA VAL A 87 6.03 -6.83 7.33
C VAL A 87 7.24 -5.89 7.28
N ALA A 88 7.92 -5.70 8.41
CA ALA A 88 9.14 -4.90 8.51
C ALA A 88 10.28 -5.43 7.62
N THR A 89 10.39 -6.76 7.43
CA THR A 89 11.39 -7.32 6.50
C THR A 89 11.17 -6.89 5.05
N HIS A 90 9.91 -6.70 4.64
CA HIS A 90 9.57 -6.17 3.32
C HIS A 90 9.71 -4.65 3.26
N LEU A 91 9.35 -3.95 4.35
CA LEU A 91 9.55 -2.51 4.46
C LEU A 91 11.04 -2.13 4.33
N GLN A 92 11.94 -2.91 4.91
CA GLN A 92 13.39 -2.70 4.85
C GLN A 92 13.91 -2.48 3.43
N TRP A 93 13.38 -3.22 2.44
CA TRP A 93 13.76 -3.03 1.05
C TRP A 93 13.44 -1.60 0.55
N HIS A 94 12.28 -1.05 0.93
CA HIS A 94 11.88 0.30 0.55
C HIS A 94 12.69 1.37 1.28
N ILE A 95 13.05 1.15 2.54
CA ILE A 95 13.97 2.01 3.31
C ILE A 95 15.31 2.13 2.58
N GLU A 96 15.85 1.00 2.11
CA GLU A 96 17.11 0.96 1.35
C GLU A 96 16.99 1.69 0.01
N GLN A 97 15.88 1.51 -0.73
CA GLN A 97 15.66 2.24 -1.98
C GLN A 97 15.59 3.76 -1.78
N GLU A 98 15.05 4.19 -0.65
CA GLU A 98 14.92 5.61 -0.27
C GLU A 98 16.18 6.16 0.43
N ASN A 99 17.23 5.34 0.61
CA ASN A 99 18.47 5.66 1.32
C ASN A 99 18.27 6.25 2.72
N ILE A 100 17.28 5.74 3.47
CA ILE A 100 16.97 6.22 4.82
C ILE A 100 17.90 5.53 5.83
N ASP A 101 18.61 6.31 6.65
CA ASP A 101 19.46 5.80 7.74
C ASP A 101 18.64 5.48 8.99
N THR A 102 18.41 4.19 9.25
CA THR A 102 17.57 3.74 10.35
C THR A 102 18.27 3.62 11.70
N ARG A 103 19.58 3.92 11.78
CA ARG A 103 20.40 3.69 13.01
C ARG A 103 19.96 4.51 14.22
N ASN A 104 19.38 5.69 13.99
CA ASN A 104 19.06 6.66 15.04
C ASN A 104 17.55 6.78 15.34
N GLY A 105 16.72 5.88 14.80
CA GLY A 105 15.27 5.96 14.95
C GLY A 105 14.60 4.69 15.47
N PRO A 106 13.26 4.64 15.45
CA PRO A 106 12.50 3.50 15.94
C PRO A 106 12.76 2.24 15.11
N GLN A 107 12.42 1.08 15.68
CA GLN A 107 12.45 -0.18 14.93
C GLN A 107 11.36 -0.17 13.84
N LEU A 108 11.66 -0.74 12.67
CA LEU A 108 10.71 -0.79 11.56
C LEU A 108 9.40 -1.49 11.93
N ALA A 109 9.44 -2.51 12.78
CA ALA A 109 8.24 -3.20 13.25
C ALA A 109 7.30 -2.28 14.06
N ASP A 110 7.84 -1.33 14.80
CA ASP A 110 7.04 -0.33 15.53
C ASP A 110 6.44 0.70 14.58
N LEU A 111 7.16 1.07 13.53
CA LEU A 111 6.62 1.90 12.46
C LEU A 111 5.51 1.21 11.68
N VAL A 112 5.60 -0.09 11.42
CA VAL A 112 4.51 -0.86 10.81
C VAL A 112 3.25 -0.76 11.67
N LYS A 113 3.36 -0.94 12.99
CA LYS A 113 2.23 -0.80 13.91
C LYS A 113 1.65 0.62 13.92
N LEU A 114 2.52 1.63 13.90
CA LEU A 114 2.13 3.03 13.97
C LEU A 114 1.49 3.56 12.68
N LEU A 115 2.03 3.16 11.53
CA LEU A 115 1.68 3.71 10.22
C LEU A 115 0.78 2.78 9.40
N GLY A 116 0.65 1.51 9.76
CA GLY A 116 -0.10 0.49 9.02
C GLY A 116 -1.55 0.88 8.74
N GLU A 117 -2.22 1.52 9.69
CA GLU A 117 -3.62 1.95 9.50
C GLU A 117 -3.74 3.07 8.45
N ARG A 118 -2.69 3.88 8.26
CA ARG A 118 -2.69 5.06 7.38
C ARG A 118 -2.14 4.75 5.99
N CYS A 119 -1.11 3.93 5.90
CA CYS A 119 -0.41 3.65 4.65
C CYS A 119 -0.99 2.41 3.96
N LYS A 120 -1.30 2.52 2.67
CA LYS A 120 -1.85 1.41 1.88
C LYS A 120 -0.78 0.61 1.15
N THR A 121 0.45 1.11 1.10
CA THR A 121 1.63 0.44 0.52
C THR A 121 2.86 0.62 1.38
N LEU A 122 3.83 -0.30 1.25
CA LEU A 122 5.11 -0.21 1.95
C LEU A 122 5.97 0.96 1.43
N LYS A 123 5.82 1.32 0.15
CA LYS A 123 6.47 2.49 -0.44
C LYS A 123 6.00 3.79 0.20
N GLU A 124 4.68 3.95 0.32
CA GLU A 124 4.06 5.08 1.03
C GLU A 124 4.49 5.12 2.50
N MET A 125 4.57 3.95 3.15
CA MET A 125 5.03 3.84 4.54
C MET A 125 6.49 4.28 4.70
N ALA A 126 7.39 3.87 3.81
CA ALA A 126 8.80 4.31 3.82
C ALA A 126 8.93 5.83 3.67
N GLN A 127 8.16 6.42 2.73
CA GLN A 127 8.12 7.87 2.54
C GLN A 127 7.57 8.59 3.79
N SER A 128 6.57 8.02 4.43
CA SER A 128 5.95 8.57 5.64
C SER A 128 6.84 8.44 6.87
N CYS A 129 7.71 7.44 6.94
CA CYS A 129 8.57 7.23 8.11
C CYS A 129 9.90 7.99 8.04
N ARG A 130 10.25 8.58 6.89
CA ARG A 130 11.47 9.39 6.71
C ARG A 130 11.65 10.44 7.83
N TYR A 131 10.57 11.08 8.26
CA TYR A 131 10.54 12.05 9.36
C TYR A 131 11.02 11.53 10.73
N PHE A 132 11.02 10.22 10.96
CA PHE A 132 11.52 9.63 12.21
C PHE A 132 13.04 9.42 12.21
N TYR A 133 13.70 9.64 11.06
CA TYR A 133 15.12 9.33 10.85
C TYR A 133 15.94 10.53 10.37
N GLU A 134 15.31 11.55 9.80
CA GLU A 134 15.98 12.76 9.32
C GLU A 134 15.79 13.93 10.31
N ASP A 135 16.85 14.74 10.50
CA ASP A 135 16.80 15.93 11.34
C ASP A 135 15.90 17.00 10.70
N PHE A 136 15.07 17.64 11.53
CA PHE A 136 14.02 18.60 11.14
C PHE A 136 14.50 19.80 10.28
N ALA A 137 15.80 20.03 10.14
CA ALA A 137 16.36 21.20 9.46
C ALA A 137 16.13 21.24 7.94
N GLU A 138 15.93 20.09 7.27
CA GLU A 138 15.78 20.04 5.80
C GLU A 138 14.33 19.89 5.32
N PHE A 139 13.40 19.44 6.18
CA PHE A 139 12.05 19.09 5.73
C PHE A 139 11.08 20.30 5.67
N ASP A 140 11.31 21.35 6.46
CA ASP A 140 10.37 22.48 6.62
C ASP A 140 10.25 23.36 5.35
N ALA A 141 11.20 23.26 4.41
CA ALA A 141 11.18 24.04 3.18
C ALA A 141 10.09 23.60 2.17
N ASP A 142 9.66 22.33 2.20
CA ASP A 142 8.67 21.77 1.27
C ASP A 142 7.26 21.67 1.88
N ALA A 143 7.14 21.47 3.20
CA ALA A 143 5.86 21.40 3.89
C ALA A 143 5.15 22.76 3.99
N ALA A 144 5.91 23.85 4.17
CA ALA A 144 5.37 25.20 4.26
C ALA A 144 4.67 25.69 2.97
N LYS A 145 4.96 25.10 1.81
CA LYS A 145 4.31 25.45 0.53
C LYS A 145 2.91 24.86 0.34
N LYS A 146 2.51 23.84 1.12
CA LYS A 146 1.20 23.20 0.99
C LYS A 146 0.15 23.72 1.98
N THR A 147 0.55 24.52 2.96
CA THR A 147 -0.34 25.05 4.01
C THR A 147 -0.52 26.57 3.89
N SER A 148 -0.72 27.08 2.69
CA SER A 148 -1.29 28.43 2.51
C SER A 148 -2.76 28.30 2.13
N ALA A 149 -3.62 28.05 3.11
CA ALA A 149 -5.05 28.35 2.98
C ALA A 149 -5.24 29.88 3.12
N PRO A 150 -6.12 30.49 2.31
CA PRO A 150 -6.29 31.94 2.26
C PRO A 150 -6.89 32.47 3.56
N SER A 151 -6.26 33.50 4.13
CA SER A 151 -6.76 34.24 5.28
C SER A 151 -8.10 34.90 4.94
N SER A 152 -9.19 34.44 5.57
CA SER A 152 -10.47 35.14 5.59
C SER A 152 -10.33 36.43 6.39
N ALA A 153 -10.25 37.56 5.69
CA ALA A 153 -10.34 38.88 6.31
C ALA A 153 -11.80 39.14 6.74
N SER A 154 -12.07 38.99 8.03
CA SER A 154 -13.22 39.61 8.71
C SER A 154 -12.80 41.01 9.15
N ALA A 155 -13.39 42.05 8.55
CA ALA A 155 -13.31 43.42 9.05
C ALA A 155 -14.70 43.84 9.50
N ALA A 156 -14.86 43.90 10.82
CA ALA A 156 -16.02 44.45 11.51
C ALA A 156 -15.98 45.98 11.50
N GLY A 157 -17.16 46.60 11.34
CA GLY A 157 -17.60 47.78 12.09
C GLY A 157 -16.90 49.13 11.86
N SER A 158 -17.61 50.04 11.20
CA SER A 158 -17.50 51.48 11.50
C SER A 158 -18.91 52.02 11.76
N GLY A 159 -19.18 52.33 13.02
CA GLY A 159 -20.32 53.15 13.41
C GLY A 159 -20.03 54.64 13.17
N SER A 160 -21.04 55.34 12.69
CA SER A 160 -21.45 56.69 13.10
C SER A 160 -22.89 56.90 12.63
#